data_AF-A0A7K4HHX8-F1
#
_entry.id   AF-A0A7K4HHX8-F1
#
_cell.length_a   1.000
_cell.length_b   1.000
_cell.length_c   1.000
_cell.angle_alpha   90.00
_cell.angle_beta   90.00
_cell.angle_gamma   90.00
#
_symmetry.space_group_name_H-M   'P 1'
#
loop_
_entity.id
_entity.type
_entity.pdbx_description
1 polymer ?
#
loop_
_entity_poly.entity_id
_entity_poly.type
_entity_poly.pdbx_seq_one_letter_code
_entity_poly.pdbx_strand_id
1 'polypeptide(L)'
;MTTDTEMLEELKKIRELLTPPTPPPKEKPKNLAKEFLDFIKQYKILGLASAFIIGLAVNALILSLAQDIITPIIIIFIPEFNNIADIKVGVFGIGNFIAAFINFIIIAVIIFIIVKLAVRIGLE
;
A
#
# COMPACT_ATOMS: atom_id res chain seq x y z
N MET A 1 -37.28 -64.22 5.99
CA MET A 1 -37.85 -62.93 5.59
C MET A 1 -37.46 -61.77 6.52
N THR A 2 -36.63 -61.97 7.55
CA THR A 2 -36.23 -60.90 8.50
C THR A 2 -34.91 -60.22 8.15
N THR A 3 -34.00 -60.93 7.47
CA THR A 3 -32.64 -60.46 7.14
C THR A 3 -32.63 -59.31 6.12
N ASP A 4 -33.58 -59.29 5.18
CA ASP A 4 -33.65 -58.24 4.16
C ASP A 4 -34.04 -56.89 4.77
N THR A 5 -34.88 -56.90 5.80
CA THR A 5 -35.35 -55.69 6.49
C THR A 5 -34.23 -55.04 7.29
N GLU A 6 -33.42 -55.84 7.98
CA GLU A 6 -32.26 -55.37 8.77
C GLU A 6 -31.17 -54.79 7.86
N MET A 7 -30.88 -55.43 6.72
CA MET A 7 -29.95 -54.90 5.72
C MET A 7 -30.41 -53.54 5.17
N LEU A 8 -31.71 -53.37 4.93
CA LEU A 8 -32.26 -52.10 4.45
C LEU A 8 -32.16 -50.98 5.50
N GLU A 9 -32.26 -51.31 6.79
CA GLU A 9 -32.04 -50.35 7.88
C GLU A 9 -30.57 -49.94 7.98
N GLU A 10 -29.63 -50.89 7.89
CA GLU A 10 -28.21 -50.57 7.87
C GLU A 10 -27.82 -49.74 6.65
N LEU A 11 -28.36 -50.06 5.47
CA LEU A 11 -28.12 -49.27 4.25
C LEU A 11 -28.69 -47.86 4.35
N LYS A 12 -29.85 -47.67 5.00
CA LYS A 12 -30.38 -46.33 5.30
C LYS A 12 -29.48 -45.57 6.27
N LYS A 13 -29.02 -46.21 7.34
CA LYS A 13 -28.12 -45.62 8.34
C LYS A 13 -26.77 -45.23 7.74
N ILE A 14 -26.22 -46.07 6.87
CA ILE A 14 -25.01 -45.79 6.11
C ILE A 14 -25.26 -44.63 5.14
N ARG A 15 -26.38 -44.63 4.40
CA ARG A 15 -26.74 -43.52 3.50
C ARG A 15 -26.86 -42.21 4.25
N GLU A 16 -27.40 -42.21 5.46
CA GLU A 16 -27.57 -41.02 6.30
C GLU A 16 -26.23 -40.51 6.86
N LEU A 17 -25.33 -41.42 7.25
CA LEU A 17 -23.96 -41.10 7.69
C LEU A 17 -23.05 -40.67 6.52
N LEU A 18 -23.35 -41.14 5.30
CA LEU A 18 -22.62 -40.82 4.08
C LEU A 18 -23.21 -39.63 3.31
N THR A 19 -24.47 -39.25 3.56
CA THR A 19 -24.94 -37.91 3.19
C THR A 19 -24.21 -36.94 4.10
N PRO A 20 -23.27 -36.13 3.59
CA PRO A 20 -22.68 -35.09 4.39
C PRO A 20 -23.83 -34.24 4.95
N PRO A 21 -23.79 -33.81 6.22
CA PRO A 21 -24.75 -32.83 6.72
C PRO A 21 -24.82 -31.73 5.67
N THR A 22 -26.00 -31.49 5.12
CA THR A 22 -26.23 -30.51 4.06
C THR A 22 -25.43 -29.27 4.42
N PRO A 23 -24.51 -28.78 3.55
CA PRO A 23 -23.74 -27.59 3.86
C PRO A 23 -24.71 -26.55 4.41
N PRO A 24 -24.45 -25.95 5.59
CA PRO A 24 -25.36 -24.96 6.17
C PRO A 24 -25.79 -24.02 5.04
N PRO A 25 -27.10 -23.76 4.87
CA PRO A 25 -27.61 -23.03 3.72
C PRO A 25 -26.71 -21.81 3.50
N LYS A 26 -26.02 -21.73 2.36
CA LYS A 26 -25.22 -20.54 2.02
C LYS A 26 -26.18 -19.36 2.20
N GLU A 27 -25.97 -18.58 3.25
CA GLU A 27 -26.87 -17.50 3.61
C GLU A 27 -27.05 -16.64 2.35
N LYS A 28 -28.32 -16.39 1.97
CA LYS A 28 -28.71 -15.64 0.77
C LYS A 28 -27.79 -14.42 0.59
N PRO A 29 -27.34 -14.11 -0.66
CA PRO A 29 -26.38 -13.04 -0.92
C PRO A 29 -26.87 -11.77 -0.25
N LYS A 30 -26.20 -11.41 0.84
CA LYS A 30 -26.60 -10.31 1.69
C LYS A 30 -25.85 -9.11 1.18
N ASN A 31 -26.45 -8.36 0.24
CA ASN A 31 -25.96 -7.09 -0.31
C ASN A 31 -24.45 -7.05 -0.59
N LEU A 32 -24.03 -6.89 -1.85
CA LEU A 32 -22.61 -6.80 -2.24
C LEU A 32 -21.75 -5.90 -1.34
N ALA A 33 -22.31 -4.81 -0.80
CA ALA A 33 -21.65 -3.94 0.17
C ALA A 33 -21.20 -4.65 1.46
N LYS A 34 -21.98 -5.63 1.94
CA LYS A 34 -21.66 -6.40 3.14
C LYS A 34 -20.64 -7.50 2.84
N GLU A 35 -20.73 -8.15 1.68
CA GLU A 35 -19.69 -9.07 1.20
C GLU A 35 -18.34 -8.35 1.01
N PHE A 36 -18.37 -7.13 0.48
CA PHE A 36 -17.20 -6.26 0.35
C PHE A 36 -16.63 -5.83 1.70
N LEU A 37 -17.50 -5.44 2.65
CA LEU A 37 -17.07 -5.09 4.01
C LEU A 37 -16.47 -6.30 4.74
N ASP A 38 -17.06 -7.48 4.56
CA ASP A 38 -16.57 -8.74 5.13
C ASP A 38 -15.22 -9.14 4.48
N PHE A 39 -15.03 -8.91 3.18
CA PHE A 39 -13.73 -9.02 2.48
C PHE A 39 -12.68 -8.08 3.07
N ILE A 40 -12.96 -6.78 3.14
CA ILE A 40 -12.03 -5.78 3.68
C ILE A 40 -11.57 -6.15 5.10
N LYS A 41 -12.50 -6.64 5.94
CA LYS A 41 -12.21 -7.11 7.30
C LYS A 41 -11.35 -8.37 7.30
N GLN A 42 -11.71 -9.38 6.51
CA GLN A 42 -11.03 -10.67 6.46
C GLN A 42 -9.57 -10.54 5.97
N TYR A 43 -9.32 -9.67 5.00
CA TYR A 43 -8.00 -9.47 4.40
C TYR A 43 -7.20 -8.31 5.02
N LYS A 44 -7.69 -7.69 6.11
CA LYS A 44 -7.03 -6.56 6.82
C LYS A 44 -6.62 -5.40 5.89
N ILE A 45 -7.33 -5.20 4.79
CA ILE A 45 -6.95 -4.25 3.73
C ILE A 45 -7.03 -2.80 4.23
N LEU A 46 -7.85 -2.52 5.25
CA LEU A 46 -7.95 -1.20 5.86
C LEU A 46 -6.59 -0.68 6.34
N GLY A 47 -5.80 -1.53 7.02
CA GLY A 47 -4.48 -1.11 7.52
C GLY A 47 -3.51 -0.78 6.39
N LEU A 48 -3.51 -1.59 5.32
CA LEU A 48 -2.69 -1.35 4.13
C LEU A 48 -3.10 -0.05 3.40
N ALA A 49 -4.40 0.15 3.22
CA ALA A 49 -4.94 1.34 2.58
C ALA A 49 -4.60 2.61 3.37
N SER A 50 -4.76 2.58 4.70
CA SER A 50 -4.40 3.70 5.56
C SER A 50 -2.89 4.01 5.52
N ALA A 51 -2.03 2.98 5.62
CA ALA A 51 -0.59 3.17 5.52
C ALA A 51 -0.17 3.78 4.17
N PHE A 52 -0.79 3.32 3.07
CA PHE A 52 -0.51 3.86 1.74
C PHE A 52 -0.94 5.32 1.60
N ILE A 53 -2.16 5.68 2.04
CA ILE A 53 -2.67 7.06 1.98
C ILE A 53 -1.79 8.01 2.81
N ILE A 54 -1.42 7.60 4.03
CA ILE A 54 -0.52 8.38 4.88
C ILE A 54 0.85 8.50 4.22
N GLY A 55 1.39 7.41 3.67
CA GLY A 55 2.66 7.42 2.94
C GLY A 55 2.67 8.39 1.75
N LEU A 56 1.58 8.42 0.97
CA LEU A 56 1.43 9.38 -0.14
C LEU A 56 1.37 10.83 0.36
N ALA A 57 0.60 11.10 1.43
CA ALA A 57 0.48 12.42 2.01
C ALA A 57 1.82 12.92 2.58
N VAL A 58 2.54 12.06 3.29
CA VAL A 58 3.88 12.36 3.83
C VAL A 58 4.87 12.62 2.69
N ASN A 59 4.85 11.83 1.62
CA ASN A 59 5.68 12.06 0.44
C ASN A 59 5.39 13.43 -0.20
N ALA A 60 4.12 13.78 -0.37
CA ALA A 60 3.73 15.08 -0.91
C ALA A 60 4.21 16.24 -0.02
N LEU A 61 4.13 16.09 1.31
CA LEU A 61 4.62 17.09 2.26
C LEU A 61 6.15 17.27 2.14
N ILE A 62 6.90 16.17 2.04
CA ILE A 62 8.36 16.21 1.88
C ILE A 62 8.73 16.89 0.54
N LEU A 63 8.00 16.58 -0.53
CA LEU A 63 8.23 17.20 -1.84
C LEU A 63 7.95 18.70 -1.81
N SER A 64 6.84 19.14 -1.21
CA SER A 64 6.53 20.57 -1.05
C SER A 64 7.59 21.28 -0.21
N LEU A 65 8.04 20.69 0.90
CA LEU A 65 9.14 21.27 1.68
C LEU A 65 10.44 21.41 0.86
N ALA A 66 10.80 20.38 0.10
CA ALA A 66 11.98 20.40 -0.75
C ALA A 66 11.86 21.45 -1.87
N GLN A 67 10.75 21.43 -2.60
CA GLN A 67 10.56 22.24 -3.81
C GLN A 67 10.18 23.68 -3.51
N ASP A 68 9.34 23.93 -2.50
CA ASP A 68 8.76 25.24 -2.23
C ASP A 68 9.55 26.05 -1.21
N ILE A 69 10.35 25.38 -0.36
CA ILE A 69 11.14 26.04 0.69
C ILE A 69 12.64 25.90 0.41
N ILE A 70 13.15 24.67 0.28
CA ILE A 70 14.59 24.44 0.21
C ILE A 70 15.18 24.87 -1.13
N THR A 71 14.57 24.50 -2.26
CA THR A 71 15.07 24.88 -3.59
C THR A 71 15.17 26.40 -3.78
N PRO A 72 14.17 27.23 -3.42
CA PRO A 72 14.29 28.68 -3.48
C PRO A 72 15.43 29.24 -2.61
N ILE A 73 15.62 28.70 -1.41
CA ILE A 73 16.75 29.07 -0.54
C ILE A 73 18.07 28.77 -1.25
N ILE A 74 18.22 27.57 -1.85
CA ILE A 74 19.42 27.19 -2.59
C ILE A 74 19.66 28.11 -3.79
N ILE A 75 18.62 28.44 -4.57
CA ILE A 75 18.75 29.33 -5.73
C ILE A 75 19.25 30.73 -5.33
N ILE A 76 18.87 31.24 -4.16
CA ILE A 76 19.38 32.52 -3.65
C ILE A 76 20.89 32.45 -3.39
N PHE A 77 21.39 31.32 -2.88
CA PHE A 77 22.82 31.11 -2.62
C PHE A 77 23.62 30.65 -3.85
N ILE A 78 22.96 29.96 -4.79
CA ILE A 78 23.54 29.39 -6.01
C ILE A 78 22.62 29.75 -7.19
N PRO A 79 22.74 30.97 -7.75
CA PRO A 79 21.85 31.46 -8.82
C PRO A 79 21.93 30.62 -10.10
N GLU A 80 23.07 29.97 -10.34
CA GLU A 80 23.31 29.14 -11.52
C GLU A 80 22.62 27.77 -11.47
N PHE A 81 21.98 27.40 -10.36
CA PHE A 81 21.33 26.09 -10.19
C PHE A 81 20.32 25.78 -11.32
N ASN A 82 19.57 26.78 -11.77
CA ASN A 82 18.60 26.63 -12.88
C ASN A 82 19.29 26.40 -14.23
N ASN A 83 20.48 26.97 -14.43
CA ASN A 83 21.21 26.89 -15.69
C ASN A 83 21.90 25.52 -15.88
N ILE A 84 22.04 24.72 -14.82
CA ILE A 84 22.63 23.36 -14.89
C ILE A 84 21.77 22.44 -15.76
N ALA A 85 20.45 22.58 -15.71
CA ALA A 85 19.52 21.79 -16.52
C ALA A 85 19.63 22.11 -18.02
N ASP A 86 20.04 23.33 -18.36
CA ASP A 86 20.14 23.83 -19.73
C ASP A 86 21.46 23.49 -20.41
N ILE A 87 22.41 22.88 -19.70
CA ILE A 87 23.67 22.40 -20.27
C ILE A 87 23.38 21.19 -21.17
N LYS A 88 23.38 21.43 -22.47
CA LYS A 88 23.28 20.40 -23.51
C LYS A 88 24.65 20.14 -24.13
N VAL A 89 25.09 18.88 -24.10
CA VAL A 89 26.25 18.42 -24.88
C VAL A 89 25.71 17.59 -26.05
N GLY A 90 25.47 18.24 -27.19
CA GLY A 90 24.83 17.60 -28.35
C GLY A 90 23.37 17.18 -28.07
N VAL A 91 23.02 15.94 -28.44
CA VAL A 91 21.66 15.37 -28.24
C VAL A 91 21.48 14.80 -26.82
N PHE A 92 22.56 14.66 -26.05
CA PHE A 92 22.51 14.11 -24.70
C PHE A 92 22.22 15.21 -23.66
N GLY A 93 21.05 15.14 -23.04
CA GLY A 93 20.63 16.03 -21.94
C GLY A 93 21.31 15.70 -20.61
N ILE A 94 22.65 15.76 -20.56
CA ILE A 94 23.44 15.51 -19.35
C ILE A 94 23.05 16.48 -18.23
N GLY A 95 22.73 17.74 -18.57
CA GLY A 95 22.25 18.73 -17.61
C GLY A 95 21.01 18.29 -16.81
N ASN A 96 20.03 17.67 -17.48
CA ASN A 96 18.82 17.19 -16.81
C ASN A 96 19.11 16.05 -15.81
N PHE A 97 20.01 15.14 -16.17
CA PHE A 97 20.42 14.07 -15.26
C PHE A 97 21.15 14.62 -14.03
N ILE A 98 22.09 15.57 -14.21
CA ILE A 98 22.82 16.20 -13.11
C ILE A 98 21.86 16.99 -12.21
N ALA A 99 20.94 17.77 -12.79
CA ALA A 99 19.92 18.49 -12.03
C ALA A 99 19.03 17.53 -11.21
N ALA A 100 18.58 16.43 -11.82
CA ALA A 100 17.81 15.40 -11.12
C ALA A 100 18.61 14.74 -9.99
N PHE A 101 19.91 14.47 -10.21
CA PHE A 101 20.80 13.91 -9.21
C PHE A 101 21.00 14.86 -8.02
N ILE A 102 21.22 16.16 -8.27
CA ILE A 102 21.34 17.14 -7.19
C ILE A 102 20.02 17.24 -6.41
N ASN A 103 18.87 17.27 -7.10
CA ASN A 103 17.56 17.27 -6.46
C ASN A 103 17.34 16.02 -5.57
N PHE A 104 17.80 14.85 -6.02
CA PHE A 104 17.77 13.62 -5.22
C PHE A 104 18.59 13.75 -3.93
N ILE A 105 19.80 14.32 -4.01
CA ILE A 105 20.63 14.57 -2.82
C ILE A 105 19.94 15.54 -1.85
N ILE A 106 19.30 16.61 -2.36
CA ILE A 106 18.54 17.56 -1.54
C ILE A 106 17.42 16.84 -0.79
N ILE A 107 16.59 16.06 -1.48
CA ILE A 107 15.49 15.31 -0.85
C ILE A 107 16.03 14.30 0.17
N ALA A 108 17.11 13.59 -0.14
CA ALA A 108 17.73 12.64 0.79
C ALA A 108 18.20 13.31 2.10
N VAL A 109 18.81 14.50 2.01
CA VAL A 109 19.22 15.28 3.19
C VAL A 109 18.01 15.75 4.00
N ILE A 110 16.93 16.16 3.34
CA ILE A 110 15.69 16.59 4.03
C ILE A 110 15.06 15.43 4.79
N ILE A 111 14.92 14.27 4.15
CA ILE A 111 14.40 13.06 4.79
C ILE A 111 15.27 12.70 6.00
N PHE A 112 16.59 12.75 5.85
CA PHE A 112 17.51 12.50 6.96
C PHE A 112 17.30 13.45 8.13
N ILE A 113 17.13 14.76 7.88
CA ILE A 113 16.87 15.76 8.93
C ILE A 113 15.54 15.47 9.64
N ILE A 114 14.48 15.18 8.89
CA ILE A 114 13.15 14.89 9.46
C ILE A 114 13.19 13.64 10.33
N VAL A 115 13.76 12.54 9.83
CA VAL A 115 13.89 11.28 10.59
C VAL A 115 14.74 11.51 11.84
N LYS A 116 15.87 12.21 11.72
CA LYS A 116 16.74 12.53 12.85
C LYS A 116 16.02 13.40 13.90
N LEU A 117 15.20 14.34 13.46
CA LEU A 117 14.41 15.19 14.36
C LEU A 117 13.32 14.37 15.06
N ALA A 118 12.61 13.49 14.34
CA ALA A 118 11.62 12.59 14.92
C ALA A 118 12.22 11.70 16.01
N VAL A 119 13.38 11.09 15.74
CA VAL A 119 14.13 10.29 16.72
C VAL A 119 14.55 11.14 17.94
N ARG A 120 15.02 12.37 17.70
CA ARG A 120 15.43 13.28 18.79
C ARG A 120 14.27 13.72 19.69
N ILE A 121 13.07 13.87 19.13
CA ILE A 121 11.86 14.26 19.88
C ILE A 121 11.34 13.12 20.76
N GLY A 122 11.89 11.91 20.64
CA GLY A 122 11.44 10.75 21.41
C GLY A 122 10.16 10.14 20.85
N LEU A 123 9.93 10.24 19.54
CA LEU A 123 8.95 9.42 18.82
C LEU A 123 9.53 8.02 18.54
N GLU A 124 10.10 7.40 19.57
CA GLU A 124 10.28 5.96 19.72
C GLU A 124 9.40 5.48 20.87
#